data_AF-A0A3C0ZRY3-F1
#
_entry.id   AF-A0A3C0ZRY3-F1
#
_cell.length_a   1.000
_cell.length_b   1.000
_cell.length_c   1.000
_cell.angle_alpha   90.00
_cell.angle_beta   90.00
_cell.angle_gamma   90.00
#
_symmetry.space_group_name_H-M   'P 1'
#
loop_
_entity.id
_entity.type
_entity.pdbx_description
1 polymer ?
#
loop_
_entity_poly.entity_id
_entity_poly.type
_entity_poly.pdbx_seq_one_letter_code
_entity_poly.pdbx_strand_id
1 'polypeptide(L)'
;MSNLGPALERFFGIPLFLVLYLISGLAGNLLSYYKEIKTGQYRLSAGASGAVFGLLGAYLVFAVLPGYGGVSLYGILRVLAINAFYAFSNRSINAMAHLGGLIAGIVVTACLLLVL
;
A
#
# COMPACT_ATOMS: atom_id res chain seq x y z
N MET A 1 -2.54 13.74 8.84
CA MET A 1 -1.64 12.75 8.20
C MET A 1 -1.28 13.20 6.79
N SER A 2 -0.66 14.38 6.62
CA SER A 2 -0.46 14.97 5.28
C SER A 2 0.83 14.50 4.57
N ASN A 3 1.71 13.70 5.19
CA ASN A 3 3.03 13.38 4.62
C ASN A 3 3.43 11.89 4.77
N LEU A 4 2.64 10.95 4.24
CA LEU A 4 2.99 9.51 4.24
C LEU A 4 4.35 9.26 3.56
N GLY A 5 4.52 9.80 2.34
CA GLY A 5 5.74 9.65 1.54
C GLY A 5 6.97 10.27 2.18
N PRO A 6 6.98 11.58 2.49
CA PRO A 6 8.17 12.24 3.02
C PRO A 6 8.71 11.67 4.33
N ALA A 7 7.87 11.06 5.18
CA ALA A 7 8.39 10.42 6.40
C ALA A 7 9.01 9.05 6.10
N LEU A 8 8.44 8.26 5.18
CA LEU A 8 9.04 6.99 4.75
C LEU A 8 10.32 7.23 3.95
N GLU A 9 10.36 8.26 3.10
CA GLU A 9 11.56 8.68 2.37
C GLU A 9 12.69 9.10 3.31
N ARG A 10 12.37 9.84 4.38
CA ARG A 10 13.35 10.19 5.42
C ARG A 10 13.87 8.98 6.19
N PHE A 11 13.02 7.98 6.42
CA PHE A 11 13.40 6.78 7.15
C PHE A 11 14.26 5.84 6.30
N PHE A 12 13.83 5.55 5.07
CA PHE A 12 14.47 4.58 4.17
C PHE A 12 15.57 5.17 3.28
N GLY A 13 15.58 6.49 3.10
CA GLY A 13 16.29 7.14 2.01
C GLY A 13 15.56 6.97 0.67
N ILE A 14 15.89 7.82 -0.30
CA ILE A 14 15.30 7.85 -1.64
C ILE A 14 15.31 6.47 -2.34
N PRO A 15 16.43 5.73 -2.44
CA PRO A 15 16.45 4.51 -3.26
C PRO A 15 15.50 3.44 -2.75
N LEU A 16 15.47 3.20 -1.43
CA LEU A 16 14.61 2.19 -0.83
C LEU A 16 13.13 2.64 -0.79
N PHE A 17 12.89 3.94 -0.61
CA PHE A 17 11.55 4.50 -0.75
C PHE A 17 11.00 4.33 -2.18
N LEU A 18 11.82 4.56 -3.21
CA LEU A 18 11.42 4.33 -4.60
C LEU A 18 11.12 2.85 -4.86
N VAL A 19 11.93 1.93 -4.34
CA VAL A 19 11.67 0.48 -4.42
C VAL A 19 10.32 0.15 -3.80
N LEU A 20 10.07 0.60 -2.57
CA LEU A 20 8.80 0.41 -1.88
C LEU A 20 7.62 0.95 -2.71
N TYR A 21 7.72 2.19 -3.19
CA TYR A 21 6.65 2.86 -3.92
C TYR A 21 6.35 2.18 -5.26
N LEU A 22 7.39 1.92 -6.07
CA LEU A 22 7.24 1.36 -7.40
C LEU A 22 6.78 -0.10 -7.36
N ILE A 23 7.36 -0.93 -6.49
CA ILE A 23 6.94 -2.34 -6.37
C ILE A 23 5.48 -2.41 -5.89
N SER A 24 5.08 -1.58 -4.93
CA SER A 24 3.70 -1.55 -4.46
C SER A 24 2.72 -1.16 -5.57
N GLY A 25 3.04 -0.13 -6.35
CA GLY A 25 2.20 0.28 -7.48
C GLY A 25 2.09 -0.79 -8.56
N LEU A 26 3.21 -1.40 -8.93
CA LEU A 26 3.27 -2.47 -9.93
C LEU A 26 2.50 -3.72 -9.48
N ALA A 27 2.71 -4.17 -8.25
CA ALA A 27 2.03 -5.33 -7.69
C ALA A 27 0.51 -5.12 -7.58
N GLY A 28 0.08 -3.91 -7.21
CA GLY A 28 -1.34 -3.52 -7.24
C GLY A 28 -1.94 -3.68 -8.63
N ASN A 29 -1.33 -3.07 -9.65
CA ASN A 29 -1.81 -3.18 -11.03
C ASN A 29 -1.80 -4.62 -11.54
N LEU A 30 -0.78 -5.41 -11.19
CA LEU A 30 -0.70 -6.82 -11.59
C LEU A 30 -1.81 -7.67 -10.96
N LEU A 31 -2.12 -7.44 -9.67
CA LEU A 31 -3.23 -8.13 -9.01
C LEU A 31 -4.58 -7.75 -9.62
N SER A 32 -4.79 -6.46 -9.96
CA SER A 32 -5.99 -6.04 -10.66
C SER A 32 -6.11 -6.74 -12.01
N TYR A 33 -5.06 -6.66 -12.83
CA TYR A 33 -5.03 -7.26 -14.16
C TYR A 33 -5.34 -8.76 -14.12
N TYR A 34 -4.74 -9.49 -13.17
CA TYR A 34 -5.03 -10.91 -12.95
C TYR A 34 -6.51 -11.14 -12.64
N LYS A 35 -7.12 -10.32 -11.78
CA LYS A 35 -8.53 -10.45 -11.42
C LYS A 35 -9.47 -10.10 -12.58
N GLU A 36 -9.12 -9.09 -13.37
CA GLU A 36 -9.86 -8.67 -14.55
C GLU A 36 -9.90 -9.78 -15.59
N ILE A 37 -8.76 -10.41 -15.90
CA ILE A 37 -8.70 -11.57 -16.82
C ILE A 37 -9.55 -12.72 -16.29
N LYS A 38 -9.45 -13.04 -14.99
CA LYS A 38 -10.20 -14.15 -14.39
C LYS A 38 -11.71 -13.96 -14.38
N THR A 39 -12.20 -12.72 -14.39
CA THR A 39 -13.63 -12.41 -14.23
C THR A 39 -14.28 -11.86 -15.51
N GLY A 40 -13.48 -11.47 -16.51
CA GLY A 40 -13.96 -10.74 -17.69
C GLY A 40 -14.47 -9.33 -17.38
N GLN A 41 -14.28 -8.83 -16.16
CA GLN A 41 -14.72 -7.50 -15.74
C GLN A 41 -13.56 -6.52 -15.77
N TYR A 42 -13.38 -5.85 -16.90
CA TYR A 42 -12.31 -4.86 -17.08
C TYR A 42 -12.58 -3.60 -16.27
N ARG A 43 -11.54 -3.10 -15.60
CA ARG A 43 -11.60 -1.87 -14.81
C ARG A 43 -10.52 -0.92 -15.26
N LEU A 44 -10.78 0.38 -15.13
CA LEU A 44 -9.77 1.39 -15.40
C LEU A 44 -8.72 1.34 -14.26
N SER A 45 -7.60 0.67 -14.49
CA SER A 45 -6.46 0.62 -13.57
C SER A 45 -5.41 1.66 -13.96
N ALA A 46 -5.77 2.94 -13.86
CA ALA A 46 -4.86 4.06 -14.09
C ALA A 46 -4.76 4.91 -12.82
N GLY A 47 -3.73 4.70 -12.01
CA GLY A 47 -3.53 5.55 -10.83
C GLY A 47 -2.38 5.16 -9.92
N ALA A 48 -1.80 6.17 -9.26
CA ALA A 48 -0.78 6.04 -8.24
C ALA A 48 -1.29 5.46 -6.90
N SER A 49 -2.61 5.31 -6.75
CA SER A 49 -3.22 4.95 -5.47
C SER A 49 -2.80 3.56 -4.96
N GLY A 50 -2.51 2.58 -5.82
CA GLY A 50 -1.94 1.30 -5.40
C GLY A 50 -0.62 1.46 -4.64
N ALA A 51 0.26 2.36 -5.10
CA ALA A 51 1.50 2.68 -4.40
C ALA A 51 1.24 3.36 -3.05
N VAL A 52 0.25 4.25 -2.96
CA VAL A 52 -0.16 4.90 -1.70
C VAL A 52 -0.66 3.86 -0.68
N PHE A 53 -1.42 2.87 -1.10
CA PHE A 53 -1.82 1.75 -0.24
C PHE A 53 -0.61 0.91 0.21
N GLY A 54 0.40 0.77 -0.64
CA GLY A 54 1.69 0.19 -0.22
C GLY A 54 2.37 0.98 0.88
N LEU A 55 2.36 2.31 0.81
CA LEU A 55 2.87 3.16 1.89
C LEU A 55 2.06 2.94 3.18
N LEU A 56 0.73 2.86 3.11
CA LEU A 56 -0.10 2.51 4.27
C LEU A 56 0.25 1.12 4.84
N GLY A 57 0.61 0.17 3.99
CA GLY A 57 1.15 -1.13 4.38
C GLY A 57 2.47 -1.02 5.15
N ALA A 58 3.38 -0.15 4.72
CA ALA A 58 4.61 0.15 5.45
C ALA A 58 4.33 0.72 6.85
N TYR A 59 3.38 1.65 6.96
CA TYR A 59 2.96 2.18 8.25
C TYR A 59 2.28 1.13 9.13
N LEU A 60 1.56 0.17 8.54
CA LEU A 60 1.01 -0.94 9.30
C LEU A 60 2.12 -1.81 9.90
N VAL A 61 3.18 -2.08 9.14
CA VAL A 61 4.38 -2.79 9.66
C VAL A 61 4.99 -2.02 10.83
N PHE A 62 5.23 -0.71 10.67
CA PHE A 62 5.79 0.13 11.75
C PHE A 62 4.89 0.19 12.99
N ALA A 63 3.57 0.16 12.81
CA ALA A 63 2.63 0.19 13.92
C ALA A 63 2.58 -1.11 14.72
N VAL A 64 3.00 -2.25 14.15
CA VAL A 64 2.98 -3.57 14.78
C VAL A 64 4.35 -3.96 15.33
N LEU A 65 5.43 -3.58 14.65
CA LEU A 65 6.78 -3.95 15.06
C LEU A 65 7.30 -3.08 16.22
N PRO A 66 7.85 -3.71 17.28
CA PRO A 66 8.53 -2.98 18.35
C PRO A 66 9.70 -2.14 17.80
N GLY A 67 9.90 -0.93 18.34
CA GLY A 67 11.01 -0.06 17.97
C GLY A 67 10.71 0.97 16.88
N TYR A 68 9.61 0.82 16.12
CA TYR A 68 9.18 1.78 15.08
C TYR A 68 8.03 2.69 15.56
N GLY A 69 8.06 3.05 16.84
CA GLY A 69 6.98 3.76 17.55
C GLY A 69 6.57 5.10 16.93
N GLY A 70 5.42 5.62 17.36
CA GLY A 70 4.86 6.90 16.88
C GLY A 70 3.78 6.76 15.81
N VAL A 71 3.54 5.54 15.31
CA VAL A 71 2.42 5.23 14.41
C VAL A 71 1.29 4.58 15.20
N SER A 72 0.10 5.17 15.16
CA SER A 72 -1.08 4.59 15.82
C SER A 72 -1.64 3.43 14.98
N LEU A 73 -1.52 2.20 15.49
CA LEU A 73 -2.12 1.01 14.85
C LEU A 73 -3.61 1.20 14.62
N TYR A 74 -4.34 1.65 15.64
CA TYR A 74 -5.77 1.91 15.52
C TYR A 74 -6.08 2.99 14.47
N GLY A 75 -5.25 4.03 14.38
CA GLY A 75 -5.37 5.07 13.34
C GLY A 75 -5.20 4.50 11.93
N ILE A 76 -4.17 3.67 11.71
CA ILE A 76 -3.93 3.03 10.41
C ILE A 76 -5.07 2.06 10.06
N LEU A 77 -5.49 1.21 10.99
CA LEU A 77 -6.60 0.28 10.78
C LEU A 77 -7.91 1.01 10.46
N ARG A 78 -8.19 2.14 11.13
CA ARG A 78 -9.36 2.97 10.83
C ARG A 78 -9.30 3.52 9.40
N VAL A 79 -8.15 4.05 8.97
CA VAL A 79 -7.96 4.57 7.60
C VAL A 79 -8.14 3.45 6.58
N LEU A 80 -7.53 2.27 6.81
CA LEU A 80 -7.67 1.12 5.94
C LEU A 80 -9.12 0.62 5.85
N ALA A 81 -9.82 0.54 6.98
CA ALA A 81 -11.22 0.10 7.01
C ALA A 81 -12.14 1.03 6.21
N ILE A 82 -12.00 2.35 6.39
CA ILE A 82 -12.79 3.34 5.64
C ILE A 82 -12.50 3.23 4.14
N ASN A 83 -11.22 3.17 3.76
CA ASN A 83 -10.82 3.07 2.36
C ASN A 83 -11.28 1.77 1.71
N ALA A 84 -11.18 0.64 2.43
CA ALA A 84 -11.69 -0.64 1.96
C ALA A 84 -13.21 -0.58 1.75
N PHE A 85 -13.96 -0.03 2.71
CA PHE A 85 -15.40 0.14 2.57
C PHE A 85 -15.77 0.92 1.29
N TYR A 86 -15.12 2.05 1.03
CA TYR A 86 -15.35 2.82 -0.20
C TYR A 86 -14.91 2.06 -1.46
N ALA A 87 -13.75 1.40 -1.43
CA ALA A 87 -13.21 0.68 -2.59
C ALA A 87 -14.09 -0.51 -3.01
N PHE A 88 -14.69 -1.23 -2.04
CA PHE A 88 -15.60 -2.33 -2.34
C PHE A 88 -17.02 -1.86 -2.66
N SER A 89 -17.45 -0.70 -2.15
CA SER A 89 -18.80 -0.16 -2.40
C SER A 89 -18.92 0.60 -3.73
N ASN A 90 -17.80 1.13 -4.26
CA ASN A 90 -17.80 1.91 -5.49
C ASN A 90 -17.06 1.17 -6.63
N ARG A 91 -17.78 0.78 -7.68
CA ARG A 91 -17.20 0.06 -8.83
C ARG A 91 -16.18 0.88 -9.63
N SER A 92 -16.22 2.21 -9.53
CA SER A 92 -15.22 3.09 -10.16
C SER A 92 -13.88 3.08 -9.43
N ILE A 93 -13.80 2.50 -8.22
CA ILE A 93 -12.56 2.34 -7.47
C ILE A 93 -12.01 0.93 -7.70
N ASN A 94 -10.70 0.84 -7.94
CA ASN A 94 -10.04 -0.43 -8.15
C ASN A 94 -9.56 -1.05 -6.82
N ALA A 95 -10.47 -1.77 -6.14
CA ALA A 95 -10.18 -2.42 -4.87
C ALA A 95 -9.03 -3.46 -4.96
N MET A 96 -8.88 -4.13 -6.10
CA MET A 96 -7.84 -5.14 -6.29
C MET A 96 -6.46 -4.49 -6.41
N ALA A 97 -6.36 -3.33 -7.08
CA ALA A 97 -5.13 -2.55 -7.12
C ALA A 97 -4.70 -2.05 -5.73
N HIS A 98 -5.66 -1.60 -4.92
CA HIS A 98 -5.40 -1.17 -3.54
C HIS A 98 -4.94 -2.32 -2.65
N LEU A 99 -5.61 -3.47 -2.74
CA LEU A 99 -5.25 -4.65 -1.96
C LEU A 99 -3.86 -5.18 -2.33
N GLY A 100 -3.56 -5.26 -3.62
CA GLY A 100 -2.25 -5.72 -4.10
C GLY A 100 -1.13 -4.78 -3.68
N GLY A 101 -1.38 -3.47 -3.75
CA GLY A 101 -0.45 -2.46 -3.24
C GLY A 101 -0.20 -2.60 -1.74
N LEU A 102 -1.25 -2.74 -0.94
CA LEU A 102 -1.15 -2.92 0.52
C LEU A 102 -0.31 -4.14 0.90
N ILE A 103 -0.60 -5.30 0.29
CA ILE A 103 0.13 -6.55 0.55
C ILE A 103 1.60 -6.40 0.17
N ALA A 104 1.88 -5.88 -1.04
CA ALA A 104 3.24 -5.66 -1.49
C ALA A 104 4.00 -4.69 -0.59
N GLY A 105 3.37 -3.59 -0.15
CA GLY A 105 3.97 -2.66 0.78
C GLY A 105 4.38 -3.31 2.10
N ILE A 106 3.51 -4.13 2.70
CA ILE A 106 3.82 -4.89 3.92
C ILE A 106 5.03 -5.79 3.70
N VAL A 107 5.03 -6.59 2.63
CA VAL A 107 6.10 -7.55 2.33
C VAL A 107 7.42 -6.84 2.06
N VAL A 108 7.41 -5.81 1.20
CA VAL A 108 8.61 -5.06 0.83
C VAL A 108 9.17 -4.35 2.05
N THR A 109 8.35 -3.67 2.86
CA THR A 109 8.81 -3.04 4.10
C THR A 109 9.41 -4.05 5.05
N ALA A 110 8.78 -5.19 5.27
CA ALA A 110 9.35 -6.25 6.11
C ALA A 110 10.71 -6.71 5.58
N CYS A 111 10.86 -6.95 4.27
CA CYS A 111 12.13 -7.32 3.65
C CYS A 111 13.20 -6.23 3.80
N LEU A 112 12.85 -4.96 3.60
CA LEU A 112 13.78 -3.83 3.75
C LEU A 112 14.28 -3.70 5.19
N LEU A 113 13.42 -3.93 6.18
CA LEU A 113 13.80 -3.90 7.60
C LEU A 113 14.74 -5.05 8.00
N LEU A 114 14.82 -6.14 7.23
CA LEU A 114 15.76 -7.23 7.51
C LEU A 114 17.20 -6.93 7.07
N VAL A 115 17.39 -5.91 6.22
CA VAL A 115 18.68 -5.53 5.66
C VAL A 115 19.20 -4.18 6.17
N LEU A 116 18.46 -3.54 7.07
CA LEU A 116 18.80 -2.29 7.77
C LEU A 116 19.18 -2.59 9.23
#